data_AF-A0A0V0T3K0-F1
#
_entry.id   AF-A0A0V0T3K0-F1
#
_cell.length_a   1.000
_cell.length_b   1.000
_cell.length_c   1.000
_cell.angle_alpha   90.00
_cell.angle_beta   90.00
_cell.angle_gamma   90.00
#
_symmetry.space_group_name_H-M   'P 1'
#
loop_
_entity.id
_entity.type
_entity.pdbx_description
1 polymer ?
#
loop_
_entity_poly.entity_id
_entity_poly.type
_entity_poly.pdbx_seq_one_letter_code
_entity_poly.pdbx_strand_id
1 'polypeptide(L)'
;MALLYHTEVRWLSIGNILGLIYELREAVAEFLEQRGRRTMCRAFKSEYFQLSLAYLADIFEALNSLNLKLQGANANVMAHYDIVQSFIAKISLWLKQVERGNLTLSGPPYQF
;
A
#
# COMPACT_ATOMS: atom_id res chain seq x y z
N MET A 1 25.84 8.42 0.69
CA MET A 1 24.52 8.45 0.02
C MET A 1 24.05 7.08 -0.51
N ALA A 2 24.48 5.94 0.08
CA ALA A 2 24.03 4.61 -0.37
C ALA A 2 22.85 4.04 0.45
N LEU A 3 22.66 4.53 1.69
CA LEU A 3 21.62 4.05 2.61
C LEU A 3 20.20 4.45 2.19
N LEU A 4 20.01 5.68 1.67
CA LEU A 4 18.69 6.16 1.23
C LEU A 4 18.19 5.37 0.02
N TYR A 5 19.02 5.20 -1.00
CA TYR A 5 18.69 4.41 -2.21
C TYR A 5 18.30 2.95 -1.88
N HIS A 6 19.06 2.29 -0.99
CA HIS A 6 18.77 0.90 -0.62
C HIS A 6 17.47 0.74 0.18
N THR A 7 17.09 1.78 0.91
CA THR A 7 15.88 1.81 1.72
C THR A 7 14.67 2.04 0.82
N GLU A 8 14.75 2.99 -0.13
CA GLU A 8 13.67 3.30 -1.08
C GLU A 8 13.28 2.12 -1.97
N VAL A 9 14.26 1.42 -2.57
CA VAL A 9 14.00 0.22 -3.40
C VAL A 9 13.33 -0.90 -2.59
N ARG A 10 13.67 -1.01 -1.30
CA ARG A 10 13.09 -2.01 -0.39
C ARG A 10 11.63 -1.70 -0.08
N TRP A 11 11.26 -0.45 0.18
CA TRP A 11 9.86 -0.06 0.44
C TRP A 11 8.98 -0.21 -0.81
N LEU A 12 9.50 0.14 -1.99
CA LEU A 12 8.88 -0.13 -3.30
C LEU A 12 8.53 -1.63 -3.46
N SER A 13 9.51 -2.50 -3.18
CA SER A 13 9.32 -3.95 -3.26
C SER A 13 8.31 -4.47 -2.25
N ILE A 14 8.34 -3.95 -1.01
CA ILE A 14 7.39 -4.36 0.05
C ILE A 14 5.95 -3.99 -0.31
N GLY A 15 5.72 -2.78 -0.85
CA GLY A 15 4.39 -2.36 -1.26
C GLY A 15 3.80 -3.23 -2.37
N ASN A 16 4.61 -3.54 -3.38
CA ASN A 16 4.21 -4.41 -4.49
C ASN A 16 3.90 -5.84 -4.00
N ILE A 17 4.68 -6.36 -3.04
CA ILE A 17 4.44 -7.68 -2.46
C ILE A 17 3.13 -7.69 -1.65
N LEU A 18 2.78 -6.62 -0.94
CA LEU A 18 1.53 -6.54 -0.18
C LEU A 18 0.29 -6.58 -1.07
N GLY A 19 0.31 -5.84 -2.20
CA GLY A 19 -0.75 -5.91 -3.21
C GLY A 19 -0.92 -7.33 -3.75
N LEU A 20 0.20 -7.97 -4.13
CA LEU A 20 0.19 -9.35 -4.62
C LEU A 20 -0.33 -10.36 -3.58
N ILE A 21 0.06 -10.21 -2.31
CA ILE A 21 -0.43 -11.07 -1.22
C ILE A 21 -1.94 -10.88 -1.02
N TYR A 22 -2.46 -9.66 -1.20
CA TYR A 22 -3.88 -9.38 -1.10
C TYR A 22 -4.68 -9.98 -2.28
N GLU A 23 -4.19 -9.83 -3.51
CA GLU A 23 -4.78 -10.45 -4.70
C GLU A 23 -4.82 -11.98 -4.57
N LEU A 24 -3.72 -12.59 -4.11
CA LEU A 24 -3.58 -14.03 -3.96
C LEU A 24 -4.02 -14.57 -2.59
N ARG A 25 -4.73 -13.77 -1.78
CA ARG A 25 -5.02 -14.09 -0.36
C ARG A 25 -5.64 -15.47 -0.14
N GLU A 26 -6.52 -15.92 -1.04
CA GLU A 26 -7.15 -17.24 -0.97
C GLU A 26 -6.13 -18.37 -1.26
N ALA A 27 -5.34 -18.24 -2.33
CA ALA A 27 -4.26 -19.18 -2.65
C ALA A 27 -3.19 -19.23 -1.56
N VAL A 28 -2.89 -18.08 -0.93
CA VAL A 28 -1.99 -18.00 0.23
C VAL A 28 -2.60 -18.74 1.43
N ALA A 29 -3.89 -18.59 1.69
CA ALA A 29 -4.58 -19.32 2.77
C ALA A 29 -4.54 -20.84 2.55
N GLU A 30 -4.79 -21.30 1.33
CA GLU A 30 -4.69 -22.72 0.95
C GLU A 30 -3.27 -23.26 1.08
N PHE A 31 -2.27 -22.52 0.60
CA PHE A 31 -0.86 -22.89 0.74
C PHE A 31 -0.46 -23.02 2.22
N LEU A 32 -0.88 -22.07 3.06
CA LEU A 32 -0.62 -22.12 4.51
C LEU A 32 -1.29 -23.32 5.16
N GLU A 33 -2.49 -23.69 4.72
CA GLU A 33 -3.20 -24.89 5.18
C GLU A 33 -2.43 -26.17 4.83
N GLN A 34 -1.98 -26.31 3.58
CA GLN A 34 -1.14 -27.44 3.13
C GLN A 34 0.17 -27.55 3.91
N ARG A 35 0.75 -26.41 4.32
CA ARG A 35 1.97 -26.35 5.14
C ARG A 35 1.73 -26.54 6.65
N GLY A 36 0.48 -26.78 7.07
CA GLY A 36 0.12 -26.95 8.48
C GLY A 36 0.17 -25.65 9.30
N ARG A 37 0.26 -24.48 8.66
CA ARG A 37 0.30 -23.16 9.30
C ARG A 37 -1.10 -22.65 9.63
N ARG A 38 -1.82 -23.41 10.47
CA ARG A 38 -3.26 -23.21 10.76
C ARG A 38 -3.60 -21.83 11.32
N THR A 39 -2.74 -21.24 12.16
CA THR A 39 -2.97 -19.90 12.74
C THR A 39 -2.93 -18.81 11.68
N MET A 40 -1.95 -18.86 10.78
CA MET A 40 -1.82 -17.91 9.66
C MET A 40 -2.93 -18.11 8.64
N CYS A 41 -3.26 -19.36 8.29
CA CYS A 41 -4.41 -19.66 7.42
C CYS A 41 -5.72 -19.06 7.98
N ARG A 42 -5.98 -19.23 9.28
CA ARG A 42 -7.16 -18.64 9.92
C ARG A 42 -7.14 -17.11 9.87
N ALA A 43 -5.97 -16.48 10.02
CA ALA A 43 -5.84 -15.03 9.85
C ALA A 43 -6.21 -14.61 8.42
N PHE A 44 -5.67 -15.27 7.39
CA PHE A 44 -5.99 -14.94 6.00
C PHE A 44 -7.46 -15.17 5.62
N LYS A 45 -8.18 -16.05 6.31
CA LYS A 45 -9.63 -16.26 6.16
C LYS A 45 -10.50 -15.26 6.95
N SER A 46 -9.90 -14.44 7.82
CA SER A 46 -10.62 -13.45 8.62
C SER A 46 -10.88 -12.18 7.81
N GLU A 47 -12.14 -11.75 7.72
CA GLU A 47 -12.54 -10.52 7.05
C GLU A 47 -11.78 -9.30 7.59
N TYR A 48 -11.62 -9.21 8.92
CA TYR A 48 -10.86 -8.14 9.55
C TYR A 48 -9.40 -8.08 9.07
N PHE A 49 -8.76 -9.24 8.93
CA PHE A 49 -7.37 -9.31 8.47
C PHE A 49 -7.27 -8.99 6.98
N GLN A 50 -8.18 -9.51 6.15
CA GLN A 50 -8.24 -9.20 4.72
C GLN A 50 -8.44 -7.70 4.50
N LEU A 51 -9.35 -7.08 5.25
CA LEU A 51 -9.59 -5.64 5.20
C LEU A 51 -8.33 -4.87 5.64
N SER A 52 -7.71 -5.25 6.76
CA SER A 52 -6.46 -4.65 7.24
C SER A 52 -5.33 -4.75 6.20
N LEU A 53 -5.23 -5.89 5.52
CA LEU A 53 -4.24 -6.13 4.46
C LEU A 53 -4.51 -5.26 3.24
N ALA A 54 -5.78 -5.12 2.82
CA ALA A 54 -6.18 -4.24 1.72
C ALA A 54 -5.78 -2.79 2.01
N TYR A 55 -6.12 -2.31 3.20
CA TYR A 55 -5.74 -0.97 3.68
C TYR A 55 -4.23 -0.75 3.66
N LEU A 56 -3.47 -1.75 4.14
CA LEU A 56 -2.02 -1.66 4.14
C LEU A 56 -1.47 -1.61 2.71
N ALA A 57 -2.00 -2.41 1.79
CA ALA A 57 -1.63 -2.38 0.39
C ALA A 57 -1.91 -0.99 -0.24
N ASP A 58 -3.09 -0.42 -0.03
CA ASP A 58 -3.46 0.93 -0.51
C ASP A 58 -2.49 2.02 0.01
N ILE A 59 -2.14 1.98 1.31
CA ILE A 59 -1.20 2.94 1.91
C ILE A 59 0.19 2.81 1.28
N PHE A 60 0.67 1.58 1.11
CA PHE A 60 1.98 1.35 0.53
C PHE A 60 2.02 1.75 -0.95
N GLU A 61 0.97 1.48 -1.72
CA GLU A 61 0.85 1.95 -3.10
C GLU A 61 0.91 3.49 -3.19
N ALA A 62 0.22 4.17 -2.27
CA ALA A 62 0.26 5.62 -2.19
C ALA A 62 1.65 6.18 -1.89
N LEU A 63 2.34 5.59 -0.91
CA LEU A 63 3.71 5.94 -0.57
C LEU A 63 4.66 5.64 -1.73
N ASN A 64 4.39 4.56 -2.46
CA ASN A 64 5.15 4.18 -3.64
C ASN A 64 5.02 5.23 -4.76
N SER A 65 3.78 5.65 -5.03
CA SER A 65 3.49 6.71 -6.01
C SER A 65 4.14 8.03 -5.62
N LEU A 66 4.11 8.40 -4.33
CA LEU A 66 4.81 9.57 -3.82
C LEU A 66 6.32 9.45 -4.05
N ASN A 67 6.91 8.33 -3.67
CA ASN A 67 8.34 8.08 -3.80
C ASN A 67 8.80 8.17 -5.26
N LEU A 68 8.06 7.55 -6.20
CA LEU A 68 8.35 7.66 -7.64
C LEU A 68 8.27 9.11 -8.15
N LYS A 69 7.27 9.88 -7.70
CA LYS A 69 7.15 11.31 -8.05
C LYS A 69 8.32 12.13 -7.52
N LEU A 70 8.82 11.82 -6.32
CA LEU A 70 9.97 12.49 -5.72
C LEU A 70 11.30 12.07 -6.36
N GLN A 71 11.42 10.83 -6.85
CA GLN A 71 12.61 10.33 -7.54
C GLN A 71 12.73 10.81 -9.01
N GLY A 72 11.66 11.36 -9.58
CA GLY A 72 11.64 11.84 -10.97
C GLY A 72 12.77 12.84 -11.26
N ALA A 73 13.55 12.58 -12.31
CA ALA A 73 14.64 13.46 -12.72
C ALA A 73 14.10 14.85 -13.13
N ASN A 74 14.74 15.92 -12.64
CA ASN A 74 14.50 17.35 -12.95
C ASN A 74 13.40 18.10 -12.18
N ALA A 75 12.91 17.61 -11.04
CA ALA A 75 12.07 18.42 -10.15
C ALA A 75 12.93 19.42 -9.35
N ASN A 76 12.57 20.70 -9.36
CA ASN A 76 13.17 21.70 -8.47
C ASN A 76 12.52 21.63 -7.07
N VAL A 77 13.11 22.32 -6.09
CA VAL A 77 12.63 22.30 -4.69
C VAL A 77 11.14 22.68 -4.57
N MET A 78 10.66 23.59 -5.41
CA MET A 78 9.24 24.00 -5.41
C MET A 78 8.34 22.86 -5.91
N ALA A 79 8.71 22.15 -6.96
CA ALA A 79 7.96 21.00 -7.45
C ALA A 79 7.89 19.87 -6.42
N HIS A 80 8.99 19.60 -5.70
CA HIS A 80 8.97 18.63 -4.60
C HIS A 80 8.06 19.08 -3.45
N TYR A 81 8.07 20.37 -3.10
CA TYR A 81 7.18 20.93 -2.10
C TYR A 81 5.71 20.70 -2.48
N ASP A 82 5.33 21.02 -3.73
CA ASP A 82 3.96 20.84 -4.22
C ASP A 82 3.52 19.36 -4.21
N ILE A 83 4.43 18.45 -4.59
CA ILE A 83 4.19 17.00 -4.51
C ILE A 83 3.86 16.59 -3.07
N VAL A 84 4.66 17.01 -2.10
CA VAL A 84 4.44 16.68 -0.68
C VAL A 84 3.14 17.30 -0.17
N GLN A 85 2.85 18.57 -0.49
CA GLN A 85 1.60 19.22 -0.08
C GLN A 85 0.37 18.52 -0.66
N SER A 86 0.42 18.12 -1.94
CA SER A 86 -0.67 17.37 -2.58
C SER A 86 -0.92 16.02 -1.88
N PHE A 87 0.15 15.36 -1.43
CA PHE A 87 0.05 14.10 -0.71
C PHE A 87 -0.55 14.27 0.69
N ILE A 88 -0.15 15.31 1.44
CA ILE A 88 -0.74 15.65 2.73
C ILE A 88 -2.24 15.95 2.60
N ALA A 89 -2.63 16.70 1.56
CA ALA A 89 -4.04 16.95 1.26
C ALA A 89 -4.81 15.65 0.96
N LYS A 90 -4.19 14.71 0.24
CA LYS A 90 -4.77 13.39 -0.05
C LYS A 90 -5.00 12.57 1.24
N ILE A 91 -4.01 12.52 2.14
CA ILE A 91 -4.17 11.85 3.46
C ILE A 91 -5.30 12.50 4.26
N SER A 92 -5.39 13.83 4.25
CA SER A 92 -6.43 14.56 4.96
C SER A 92 -7.83 14.24 4.42
N LEU A 93 -7.96 14.01 3.11
CA LEU A 93 -9.20 13.57 2.48
C LEU A 93 -9.57 12.15 2.90
N TRP A 94 -8.60 11.23 2.91
CA TRP A 94 -8.81 9.85 3.35
C TRP A 94 -9.26 9.74 4.80
N LEU A 95 -8.64 10.51 5.70
CA LEU A 95 -9.08 10.56 7.10
C LEU A 95 -10.55 10.98 7.21
N LYS A 96 -10.95 12.01 6.47
CA LYS A 96 -12.36 12.45 6.41
C LYS A 96 -13.29 11.40 5.80
N GLN A 97 -12.82 10.59 4.86
CA GLN A 97 -13.62 9.50 4.28
C GLN A 97 -13.83 8.38 5.30
N VAL A 98 -12.79 8.00 6.04
CA VAL A 98 -12.88 7.01 7.12
C VAL A 98 -13.82 7.48 8.24
N GLU A 99 -13.76 8.75 8.64
CA GLU A 99 -14.71 9.35 9.60
C GLU A 99 -16.17 9.28 9.14
N ARG A 100 -16.41 9.27 7.83
CA ARG A 100 -17.74 9.13 7.22
C ARG A 100 -18.17 7.68 6.99
N GLY A 101 -17.35 6.71 7.42
CA GLY A 101 -17.59 5.29 7.21
C GLY A 101 -17.26 4.79 5.81
N ASN A 102 -16.62 5.61 4.96
CA ASN A 102 -16.11 5.12 3.69
C ASN A 102 -14.71 4.53 3.88
N LEU A 103 -14.60 3.23 3.62
CA LEU A 103 -13.41 2.44 3.87
C LEU A 103 -12.49 2.33 2.63
N THR A 104 -12.91 2.82 1.47
CA THR A 104 -12.11 2.77 0.25
C THR A 104 -11.11 3.93 0.22
N LEU A 105 -9.80 3.65 0.35
CA LEU A 105 -8.74 4.67 0.19
C LEU A 105 -8.44 4.96 -1.29
N SER A 106 -8.66 3.98 -2.16
CA SER A 106 -8.61 4.11 -3.61
C SER A 106 -10.03 3.98 -4.19
N GLY A 107 -10.36 4.80 -5.21
CA GLY A 107 -11.38 4.37 -6.18
C GLY A 107 -10.91 3.06 -6.82
N PRO A 108 -11.81 2.21 -7.36
CA PRO A 108 -11.51 0.83 -7.70
C PRO A 108 -10.16 0.72 -8.43
N PRO A 109 -9.18 -0.03 -7.90
CA PRO A 109 -8.02 -0.41 -8.68
C PRO A 109 -8.56 -1.32 -9.80
N TYR A 110 -7.91 -1.33 -10.96
CA TYR A 110 -8.28 -2.07 -12.17
C TYR A 110 -9.33 -1.38 -13.07
N GLN A 111 -8.90 -0.33 -13.75
CA GLN A 111 -9.14 -0.18 -15.18
C GLN A 111 -7.82 0.18 -15.87
N PHE A 112 -7.42 -0.67 -16.82
CA PHE A 112 -6.18 -0.73 -17.63
C PHE A 112 -4.97 -1.40 -16.98
#